data_AF-A0A5L4VTH2-F1
#
_entry.id   AF-A0A5L4VTH2-F1
#
_cell.length_a   1.000
_cell.length_b   1.000
_cell.length_c   1.000
_cell.angle_alpha   90.00
_cell.angle_beta   90.00
_cell.angle_gamma   90.00
#
_symmetry.space_group_name_H-M   'P 1'
#
loop_
_entity.id
_entity.type
_entity.pdbx_description
1 polymer ?
#
loop_
_entity_poly.entity_id
_entity_poly.type
_entity_poly.pdbx_seq_one_letter_code
_entity_poly.pdbx_strand_id
1 'polypeptide(L)'
;MQSIDLTLIKMITDHYYIKRDAILNKIEYKGRHFFDKFERIDEPLNYNVQKEHEERKIIAAHSLISKNDKIENIVFDYNGRTPERFWHKAQLMLREEGFINFTAYESKTPGHLHLYVHKGHTTLSEGYQIANRLSVMLAQKLPQEWRMFPSLDLPREFNILALPYALYQKERGASWSKHM
;
A
#
# COMPACT_ATOMS: atom_id res chain seq x y z
N MET A 1 -2.10 -19.87 12.78
CA MET A 1 -1.35 -19.62 11.54
C MET A 1 -2.15 -18.62 10.75
N GLN A 2 -1.58 -17.45 10.43
CA GLN A 2 -2.18 -16.56 9.43
C GLN A 2 -2.21 -17.30 8.09
N SER A 3 -3.30 -17.18 7.34
CA SER A 3 -3.41 -17.82 6.04
C SER A 3 -2.48 -17.19 4.99
N ILE A 4 -2.07 -15.94 5.19
CA ILE A 4 -1.25 -15.15 4.26
C ILE A 4 0.04 -14.69 4.91
N ASP A 5 1.13 -14.83 4.17
CA ASP A 5 2.43 -14.28 4.57
C ASP A 5 2.51 -12.77 4.27
N LEU A 6 2.41 -11.97 5.34
CA LEU A 6 2.52 -10.51 5.31
C LEU A 6 3.92 -10.00 5.63
N THR A 7 4.88 -10.90 5.91
CA THR A 7 6.22 -10.51 6.38
C THR A 7 6.96 -9.65 5.36
N LEU A 8 6.70 -9.87 4.07
CA LEU A 8 7.30 -9.14 2.95
C LEU A 8 6.93 -7.65 2.92
N ILE A 9 5.80 -7.27 3.52
CA ILE A 9 5.40 -5.87 3.62
C ILE A 9 6.31 -5.11 4.59
N LYS A 10 6.93 -5.79 5.58
CA LYS A 10 7.69 -5.15 6.66
C LYS A 10 6.89 -4.00 7.30
N MET A 11 5.66 -4.32 7.72
CA MET A 11 4.76 -3.36 8.34
C MET A 11 5.40 -2.73 9.57
N ILE A 12 5.05 -1.47 9.82
CA ILE A 12 5.31 -0.82 11.10
C ILE A 12 4.33 -1.43 12.12
N THR A 13 4.86 -1.98 13.20
CA THR A 13 4.08 -2.77 14.18
C THR A 13 4.00 -2.14 15.56
N ASP A 14 4.56 -0.95 15.79
CA ASP A 14 4.49 -0.26 17.09
C ASP A 14 3.14 0.42 17.36
N HIS A 15 2.33 0.61 16.32
CA HIS A 15 0.96 1.09 16.37
C HIS A 15 0.15 0.51 15.21
N TYR A 16 -1.16 0.69 15.24
CA TYR A 16 -2.05 0.39 14.11
C TYR A 16 -3.25 1.34 14.10
N TYR A 17 -4.12 1.17 13.10
CA TYR A 17 -5.34 1.96 12.97
C TYR A 17 -6.54 1.04 12.86
N ILE A 18 -7.65 1.38 13.49
CA ILE A 18 -8.93 0.68 13.36
C ILE A 18 -9.92 1.60 12.68
N LYS A 19 -10.56 1.13 11.62
CA LYS A 19 -11.69 1.85 11.03
C LYS A 19 -12.90 1.82 11.97
N ARG A 20 -13.47 2.98 12.25
CA ARG A 20 -14.72 3.18 12.98
C ARG A 20 -15.88 3.49 12.01
N ASP A 21 -17.10 3.33 12.50
CA ASP A 21 -18.31 3.61 11.71
C ASP A 21 -18.58 5.11 11.58
N ALA A 22 -18.24 5.87 12.62
CA ALA A 22 -18.37 7.32 12.67
C ALA A 22 -17.13 8.03 12.08
N ILE A 23 -17.32 9.28 11.68
CA ILE A 23 -16.23 10.21 11.39
C ILE A 23 -15.67 10.67 12.74
N LEU A 24 -14.37 10.50 12.93
CA LEU A 24 -13.67 10.86 14.16
C LEU A 24 -13.18 12.31 14.09
N ASN A 25 -12.59 12.69 12.97
CA ASN A 25 -12.02 14.01 12.76
C ASN A 25 -12.29 14.53 11.35
N LYS A 26 -12.37 15.86 11.23
CA LYS A 26 -12.35 16.58 9.95
C LYS A 26 -11.03 17.34 9.87
N ILE A 27 -10.27 17.10 8.82
CA ILE A 27 -8.96 17.72 8.59
C ILE A 27 -9.02 18.54 7.30
N GLU A 28 -8.54 19.78 7.35
CA GLU A 28 -8.32 20.58 6.16
C GLU A 28 -6.87 20.45 5.72
N TYR A 29 -6.66 20.05 4.47
CA TYR A 29 -5.33 19.87 3.91
C TYR A 29 -5.34 20.27 2.44
N LYS A 30 -4.44 21.19 2.06
CA LYS A 30 -4.34 21.73 0.69
C LYS A 30 -5.69 22.20 0.11
N GLY A 31 -6.49 22.88 0.93
CA GLY A 31 -7.80 23.41 0.52
C GLY A 31 -8.88 22.34 0.29
N ARG A 32 -8.65 21.10 0.74
CA ARG A 32 -9.64 20.00 0.70
C ARG A 32 -9.97 19.55 2.12
N HIS A 33 -11.19 19.06 2.31
CA HIS A 33 -11.60 18.44 3.56
C HIS A 33 -11.48 16.92 3.50
N PHE A 34 -10.80 16.35 4.48
CA PHE A 34 -10.67 14.93 4.72
C PHE A 34 -11.44 14.56 5.97
N PHE A 35 -12.14 13.42 5.92
CA PHE A 35 -12.91 12.90 7.04
C PHE A 35 -12.25 11.60 7.49
N ASP A 36 -11.60 11.67 8.65
CA ASP A 36 -10.93 10.52 9.20
C ASP A 36 -11.93 9.57 9.86
N LYS A 37 -11.84 8.31 9.48
CA LYS A 37 -12.61 7.21 10.08
C LYS A 37 -11.69 6.18 10.73
N PHE A 38 -10.37 6.39 10.70
CA PHE A 38 -9.39 5.49 11.28
C PHE A 38 -8.90 6.06 12.60
N GLU A 39 -9.17 5.34 13.67
CA GLU A 39 -8.61 5.66 14.98
C GLU A 39 -7.23 5.03 15.09
N ARG A 40 -6.22 5.84 15.44
CA ARG A 40 -4.90 5.32 15.79
C ARG A 40 -4.96 4.66 17.16
N ILE A 41 -4.48 3.42 17.24
CA ILE A 41 -4.31 2.68 18.49
C ILE A 41 -2.82 2.60 18.77
N ASP A 42 -2.38 3.19 19.89
CA ASP A 42 -0.99 3.21 20.33
C ASP A 42 -0.61 1.90 21.06
N GLU A 43 -0.91 0.78 20.40
CA GLU A 43 -0.57 -0.57 20.83
C GLU A 43 0.05 -1.37 19.67
N PRO A 44 0.86 -2.40 19.92
CA PRO A 44 1.50 -3.14 18.84
C PRO A 44 0.51 -3.86 17.91
N LEU A 45 0.78 -3.82 16.60
CA LEU A 45 0.06 -4.61 15.58
C LEU A 45 0.42 -6.09 15.71
N ASN A 46 -0.17 -6.76 16.70
CA ASN A 46 0.11 -8.15 17.02
C ASN A 46 -0.74 -9.13 16.19
N TYR A 47 -0.49 -10.43 16.39
CA TYR A 47 -1.19 -11.51 15.68
C TYR A 47 -2.71 -11.50 15.93
N ASN A 48 -3.17 -11.17 17.14
CA ASN A 48 -4.60 -11.17 17.47
C ASN A 48 -5.35 -10.09 16.68
N VAL A 49 -4.78 -8.88 16.58
CA VAL A 49 -5.35 -7.80 15.77
C VAL A 49 -5.43 -8.21 14.29
N GLN A 50 -4.36 -8.82 13.77
CA GLN A 50 -4.33 -9.30 12.39
C GLN A 50 -5.36 -10.42 12.15
N LYS A 51 -5.55 -11.32 13.13
CA LYS A 51 -6.55 -12.38 13.09
C LYS A 51 -7.98 -11.82 13.12
N GLU A 52 -8.27 -10.85 13.99
CA GLU A 52 -9.59 -10.20 14.04
C GLU A 52 -9.90 -9.46 12.72
N HIS A 53 -8.88 -8.87 12.09
CA HIS A 53 -9.00 -8.30 10.77
C HIS A 53 -9.31 -9.34 9.69
N GLU A 54 -8.57 -10.45 9.66
CA GLU A 54 -8.76 -11.57 8.73
C GLU A 54 -10.18 -12.16 8.85
N GLU A 55 -10.68 -12.29 10.09
CA GLU A 55 -12.05 -12.72 10.41
C GLU A 55 -13.11 -11.63 10.13
N ARG A 56 -12.71 -10.46 9.61
CA ARG A 56 -13.56 -9.30 9.30
C ARG A 56 -14.32 -8.73 10.51
N LYS A 57 -13.85 -8.99 11.73
CA LYS A 57 -14.39 -8.39 12.97
C LYS A 57 -14.02 -6.92 13.09
N ILE A 58 -12.82 -6.58 12.65
CA ILE A 58 -12.31 -5.21 12.56
C ILE A 58 -11.72 -4.93 11.18
N ILE A 59 -11.56 -3.65 10.83
CA ILE A 59 -10.75 -3.25 9.68
C ILE A 59 -9.51 -2.56 10.22
N ALA A 60 -8.44 -3.33 10.40
CA ALA A 60 -7.14 -2.80 10.78
C ALA A 60 -6.39 -2.25 9.56
N ALA A 61 -5.57 -1.22 9.79
CA ALA A 61 -4.65 -0.66 8.82
C ALA A 61 -3.28 -0.42 9.47
N HIS A 62 -2.23 -0.50 8.66
CA HIS A 62 -0.85 -0.20 9.08
C HIS A 62 -0.39 1.14 8.50
N SER A 63 0.55 1.81 9.18
CA SER A 63 1.22 2.98 8.61
C SER A 63 2.19 2.58 7.51
N LEU A 64 2.22 3.36 6.42
CA LEU A 64 3.25 3.23 5.40
C LEU A 64 4.51 4.04 5.75
N ILE A 65 4.36 5.09 6.57
CA ILE A 65 5.42 6.04 6.88
C ILE A 65 5.88 5.86 8.33
N SER A 66 7.17 5.62 8.52
CA SER A 66 7.78 5.50 9.84
C SER A 66 7.94 6.86 10.54
N LYS A 67 8.22 6.82 11.84
CA LYS A 67 8.55 7.99 12.66
C LYS A 67 9.77 8.79 12.14
N ASN A 68 10.66 8.16 11.37
CA ASN A 68 11.88 8.76 10.84
C ASN A 68 11.74 9.21 9.36
N ASP A 69 10.53 9.40 8.86
CA ASP A 69 10.28 9.77 7.46
C ASP A 69 10.88 8.79 6.45
N LYS A 70 10.81 7.50 6.78
CA LYS A 70 11.18 6.39 5.88
C LYS A 70 9.98 5.53 5.54
N ILE A 71 10.01 4.95 4.34
CA ILE A 71 9.06 3.96 3.85
C ILE A 71 9.80 2.69 3.41
N GLU A 72 9.17 1.53 3.58
CA GLU A 72 9.67 0.27 3.00
C GLU A 72 9.07 0.00 1.61
N ASN A 73 7.85 0.47 1.35
CA ASN A 73 7.13 0.16 0.13
C ASN A 73 6.52 1.40 -0.51
N ILE A 74 6.39 1.34 -1.82
CA ILE A 74 5.50 2.19 -2.61
C ILE A 74 4.33 1.31 -3.01
N VAL A 75 3.10 1.82 -2.95
CA VAL A 75 1.90 1.01 -3.13
C VAL A 75 0.98 1.62 -4.16
N PHE A 76 0.56 0.80 -5.13
CA PHE A 76 -0.63 1.11 -5.94
C PHE A 76 -1.85 0.55 -5.21
N ASP A 77 -2.78 1.43 -4.86
CA ASP A 77 -4.12 1.09 -4.41
C ASP A 77 -5.05 1.13 -5.63
N TYR A 78 -5.17 -0.02 -6.30
CA TYR A 78 -5.98 -0.19 -7.50
C TYR A 78 -7.43 -0.48 -7.14
N ASN A 79 -8.32 0.33 -7.71
CA ASN A 79 -9.76 0.36 -7.43
C ASN A 79 -10.61 0.16 -8.71
N GLY A 80 -10.02 -0.39 -9.76
CA GLY A 80 -10.71 -0.72 -11.01
C GLY A 80 -11.36 -2.11 -10.99
N ARG A 81 -11.89 -2.54 -12.14
CA ARG A 81 -12.64 -3.80 -12.28
C ARG A 81 -11.91 -4.93 -13.00
N THR A 82 -10.74 -4.64 -13.57
CA THR A 82 -9.94 -5.60 -14.35
C THR A 82 -8.54 -5.84 -13.74
N PRO A 83 -8.45 -6.47 -12.55
CA PRO A 83 -7.18 -6.64 -11.83
C PRO A 83 -6.11 -7.38 -12.64
N GLU A 84 -6.49 -8.32 -13.51
CA GLU A 84 -5.57 -9.07 -14.36
C GLU A 84 -4.87 -8.14 -15.37
N ARG A 85 -5.65 -7.22 -15.96
CA ARG A 85 -5.14 -6.23 -16.92
C ARG A 85 -4.23 -5.23 -16.22
N PHE A 86 -4.64 -4.75 -15.03
CA PHE A 86 -3.82 -3.88 -14.20
C PHE A 86 -2.50 -4.56 -13.84
N TRP A 87 -2.54 -5.75 -13.25
CA TRP A 87 -1.37 -6.53 -12.86
C TRP A 87 -0.43 -6.74 -14.04
N HIS A 88 -0.95 -7.22 -15.18
CA HIS A 88 -0.13 -7.54 -16.35
C HIS A 88 0.64 -6.31 -16.87
N LYS A 89 0.03 -5.12 -16.87
CA LYS A 89 0.70 -3.89 -17.30
C LYS A 89 1.64 -3.33 -16.22
N ALA A 90 1.24 -3.40 -14.96
CA ALA A 90 2.04 -2.94 -13.84
C ALA A 90 3.32 -3.76 -13.69
N GLN A 91 3.26 -5.09 -13.74
CA GLN A 91 4.45 -5.96 -13.62
C GLN A 91 5.47 -5.68 -14.73
N LEU A 92 5.01 -5.44 -15.97
CA LEU A 92 5.90 -5.14 -17.10
C LEU A 92 6.58 -3.78 -16.91
N MET A 93 5.82 -2.75 -16.56
CA MET A 93 6.35 -1.42 -16.28
C MET A 93 7.34 -1.44 -15.10
N LEU A 94 7.01 -2.13 -14.01
CA LEU A 94 7.89 -2.25 -12.85
C LEU A 94 9.23 -2.92 -13.21
N ARG A 95 9.20 -4.00 -14.00
CA ARG A 95 10.42 -4.63 -14.52
C ARG A 95 11.25 -3.72 -15.41
N GLU A 96 10.60 -2.99 -16.32
CA GLU A 96 11.27 -2.01 -17.20
C GLU A 96 11.98 -0.92 -16.36
N GLU A 97 11.37 -0.50 -15.25
CA GLU A 97 11.94 0.48 -14.31
C GLU A 97 12.92 -0.14 -13.29
N GLY A 98 13.23 -1.44 -13.39
CA GLY A 98 14.20 -2.12 -12.54
C GLY A 98 13.67 -2.60 -11.17
N PHE A 99 12.36 -2.49 -10.93
CA PHE A 99 11.73 -3.09 -9.74
C PHE A 99 11.41 -4.56 -10.00
N ILE A 100 12.10 -5.45 -9.27
CA ILE A 100 11.98 -6.92 -9.46
C ILE A 100 11.34 -7.64 -8.27
N ASN A 101 11.01 -6.90 -7.20
CA ASN A 101 10.40 -7.43 -6.00
C ASN A 101 9.13 -6.65 -5.69
N PHE A 102 7.98 -7.24 -6.01
CA PHE A 102 6.68 -6.65 -5.72
C PHE A 102 5.63 -7.74 -5.50
N THR A 103 4.60 -7.40 -4.72
CA THR A 103 3.52 -8.32 -4.38
C THR A 103 2.19 -7.58 -4.46
N ALA A 104 1.25 -8.14 -5.22
CA ALA A 104 -0.14 -7.74 -5.21
C ALA A 104 -0.92 -8.59 -4.21
N TYR A 105 -1.72 -7.90 -3.41
CA TYR A 105 -2.66 -8.51 -2.49
C TYR A 105 -4.07 -8.02 -2.77
N GLU A 106 -5.05 -8.88 -2.50
CA GLU A 106 -6.46 -8.51 -2.54
C GLU A 106 -6.82 -7.61 -1.36
N SER A 107 -7.55 -6.54 -1.64
CA SER A 107 -8.13 -5.67 -0.61
C SER A 107 -9.50 -6.19 -0.19
N LYS A 108 -10.23 -5.43 0.64
CA LYS A 108 -11.59 -5.78 1.08
C LYS A 108 -12.60 -5.91 -0.07
N THR A 109 -12.38 -5.19 -1.18
CA THR A 109 -13.33 -5.13 -2.30
C THR A 109 -12.87 -6.11 -3.37
N PRO A 110 -13.73 -7.05 -3.83
CA PRO A 110 -13.38 -7.95 -4.91
C PRO A 110 -12.89 -7.21 -6.16
N GLY A 111 -11.76 -7.64 -6.71
CA GLY A 111 -11.10 -7.03 -7.87
C GLY A 111 -10.18 -5.84 -7.56
N HIS A 112 -10.22 -5.28 -6.36
CA HIS A 112 -9.32 -4.21 -5.93
C HIS A 112 -8.03 -4.81 -5.36
N LEU A 113 -6.89 -4.18 -5.66
CA LEU A 113 -5.57 -4.68 -5.28
C LEU A 113 -4.75 -3.63 -4.55
N HIS A 114 -3.99 -4.06 -3.55
CA HIS A 114 -2.83 -3.32 -3.07
C HIS A 114 -1.57 -3.96 -3.66
N LEU A 115 -0.92 -3.30 -4.62
CA LEU A 115 0.36 -3.74 -5.19
C LEU A 115 1.52 -3.02 -4.50
N TYR A 116 2.20 -3.75 -3.62
CA TYR A 116 3.37 -3.29 -2.89
C TYR A 116 4.64 -3.50 -3.71
N VAL A 117 5.36 -2.42 -3.98
CA VAL A 117 6.70 -2.40 -4.58
C VAL A 117 7.72 -2.34 -3.44
N HIS A 118 8.46 -3.42 -3.24
CA HIS A 118 9.37 -3.59 -2.09
C HIS A 118 10.72 -2.90 -2.36
N LYS A 119 10.74 -1.57 -2.22
CA LYS A 119 11.94 -0.77 -2.48
C LYS A 119 12.95 -0.81 -1.32
N GLY A 120 12.45 -0.85 -0.09
CA GLY A 120 13.24 -0.80 1.15
C GLY A 120 13.79 0.59 1.49
N HIS A 121 13.84 0.91 2.79
CA HIS A 121 14.60 2.01 3.43
C HIS A 121 14.69 3.31 2.62
N THR A 122 13.57 3.75 2.04
CA THR A 122 13.49 4.90 1.14
C THR A 122 13.08 6.14 1.92
N THR A 123 13.67 7.31 1.62
CA THR A 123 13.19 8.56 2.22
C THR A 123 11.77 8.86 1.77
N LEU A 124 10.97 9.49 2.63
CA LEU A 124 9.59 9.82 2.28
C LEU A 124 9.51 10.72 1.03
N SER A 125 10.41 11.71 0.90
CA SER A 125 10.48 12.60 -0.26
C SER A 125 10.75 11.84 -1.57
N GLU A 126 11.75 10.95 -1.57
CA GLU A 126 12.05 10.07 -2.69
C GLU A 126 10.86 9.12 -2.98
N GLY A 127 10.22 8.62 -1.93
CA GLY A 127 9.01 7.80 -2.03
C GLY A 127 7.90 8.49 -2.80
N TYR A 128 7.62 9.76 -2.51
CA TYR A 128 6.64 10.55 -3.25
C TYR A 128 7.01 10.73 -4.73
N GLN A 129 8.29 11.02 -5.01
CA GLN A 129 8.76 11.21 -6.38
C GLN A 129 8.60 9.93 -7.22
N ILE A 130 8.99 8.78 -6.65
CA ILE A 130 8.88 7.49 -7.33
C ILE A 130 7.41 7.10 -7.49
N ALA A 131 6.58 7.26 -6.44
CA ALA A 131 5.16 6.99 -6.51
C ALA A 131 4.50 7.77 -7.67
N ASN A 132 4.77 9.07 -7.78
CA ASN A 132 4.26 9.90 -8.86
C ASN A 132 4.76 9.45 -10.24
N ARG A 133 6.07 9.21 -10.38
CA ARG A 133 6.67 8.72 -11.64
C ARG A 133 6.03 7.42 -12.12
N LEU A 134 5.94 6.42 -11.23
CA LEU A 134 5.37 5.12 -11.55
C LEU A 134 3.90 5.22 -11.96
N SER A 135 3.12 6.09 -11.31
CA SER A 135 1.73 6.33 -11.68
C SER A 135 1.61 6.94 -13.07
N VAL A 136 2.39 7.99 -13.37
CA VAL A 136 2.38 8.66 -14.68
C VAL A 136 2.76 7.68 -15.79
N MET A 137 3.77 6.84 -15.56
CA MET A 137 4.19 5.83 -16.53
C MET A 137 3.12 4.76 -16.78
N LEU A 138 2.46 4.27 -15.74
CA LEU A 138 1.38 3.31 -15.91
C LEU A 138 0.15 3.95 -16.58
N ALA A 139 -0.12 5.23 -16.30
CA ALA A 139 -1.23 5.97 -16.89
C ALA A 139 -1.10 6.18 -18.41
N GLN A 140 0.12 6.10 -18.96
CA GLN A 140 0.33 6.08 -20.42
C GLN A 140 -0.15 4.77 -21.07
N LYS A 141 -0.23 3.68 -20.29
CA LYS A 141 -0.58 2.33 -20.78
C LYS A 141 -2.01 1.91 -20.39
N LEU A 142 -2.60 2.52 -19.36
CA LEU A 142 -3.92 2.21 -18.82
C LEU A 142 -4.63 3.46 -18.29
N PRO A 143 -5.97 3.55 -18.37
CA PRO A 143 -6.73 4.55 -17.63
C PRO A 143 -6.42 4.45 -16.13
N GLN A 144 -6.21 5.60 -15.48
CA GLN A 144 -5.86 5.61 -14.07
C GLN A 144 -7.08 5.26 -13.20
N GLU A 145 -7.07 4.04 -12.68
CA GLU A 145 -8.04 3.52 -11.71
C GLU A 145 -7.36 3.19 -10.37
N TRP A 146 -6.22 3.81 -10.09
CA TRP A 146 -5.44 3.61 -8.87
C TRP A 146 -5.06 4.92 -8.20
N ARG A 147 -4.80 4.81 -6.90
CA ARG A 147 -4.13 5.83 -6.10
C ARG A 147 -2.74 5.32 -5.73
N MET A 148 -1.79 6.24 -5.57
CA MET A 148 -0.46 5.91 -5.08
C MET A 148 -0.31 6.18 -3.60
N PHE A 149 0.52 5.37 -2.94
CA PHE A 149 1.01 5.61 -1.60
C PHE A 149 2.54 5.42 -1.53
N PRO A 150 3.27 6.28 -0.81
CA PRO A 150 2.76 7.44 -0.12
C PRO A 150 2.33 8.53 -1.12
N SER A 151 1.40 9.40 -0.74
CA SER A 151 0.92 10.53 -1.53
C SER A 151 0.99 11.85 -0.76
N LEU A 152 1.41 12.90 -1.46
CA LEU A 152 1.39 14.28 -0.99
C LEU A 152 0.00 14.91 -1.08
N ASP A 153 -0.97 14.25 -1.72
CA ASP A 153 -2.34 14.77 -1.85
C ASP A 153 -3.19 14.42 -0.64
N LEU A 154 -2.64 13.65 0.30
CA LEU A 154 -3.26 13.23 1.54
C LEU A 154 -2.49 13.83 2.72
N PRO A 155 -3.17 14.15 3.85
CA PRO A 155 -2.49 14.36 5.11
C PRO A 155 -1.61 13.16 5.45
N ARG A 156 -0.56 13.39 6.23
CA ARG A 156 0.45 12.37 6.50
C ARG A 156 -0.17 11.11 7.12
N GLU A 157 -1.05 11.30 8.08
CA GLU A 157 -1.77 10.28 8.83
C GLU A 157 -2.75 9.45 7.98
N PHE A 158 -3.09 9.91 6.77
CA PHE A 158 -3.89 9.16 5.81
C PHE A 158 -3.05 8.24 4.92
N ASN A 159 -1.72 8.27 5.04
CA ASN A 159 -0.83 7.33 4.34
C ASN A 159 -0.76 5.98 5.09
N ILE A 160 -1.93 5.41 5.32
CA ILE A 160 -2.17 4.11 5.93
C ILE A 160 -2.83 3.19 4.92
N LEU A 161 -2.63 1.88 5.06
CA LEU A 161 -3.25 0.87 4.20
C LEU A 161 -3.93 -0.17 5.06
N ALA A 162 -5.19 -0.47 4.72
CA ALA A 162 -5.87 -1.62 5.32
C ALA A 162 -5.03 -2.88 5.08
N LEU A 163 -4.97 -3.73 6.10
CA LEU A 163 -4.25 -5.00 5.95
C LEU A 163 -4.86 -5.79 4.78
N PRO A 164 -4.04 -6.48 3.99
CA PRO A 164 -4.52 -7.26 2.86
C PRO A 164 -5.21 -8.56 3.31
N TYR A 165 -6.13 -9.05 2.47
CA TYR A 165 -6.97 -10.22 2.77
C TYR A 165 -6.57 -11.51 2.04
N ALA A 166 -5.81 -11.42 0.95
CA ALA A 166 -5.31 -12.58 0.22
C ALA A 166 -4.09 -12.21 -0.64
N LEU A 167 -3.23 -13.17 -0.94
CA LEU A 167 -2.20 -13.00 -1.96
C LEU A 167 -2.85 -13.10 -3.34
N TYR A 168 -2.72 -12.07 -4.16
CA TYR A 168 -3.15 -12.12 -5.56
C TYR A 168 -2.04 -12.71 -6.43
N GLN A 169 -0.88 -12.03 -6.48
CA GLN A 169 0.29 -12.49 -7.23
C GLN A 169 1.57 -11.85 -6.68
N LYS A 170 2.71 -12.51 -6.86
CA LYS A 170 4.02 -11.96 -6.48
C LYS A 170 5.05 -12.19 -7.57
N GLU A 171 5.94 -11.23 -7.74
CA GLU A 171 7.12 -11.37 -8.59
C GLU A 171 8.38 -11.22 -7.74
N ARG A 172 9.36 -12.08 -8.00
CA ARG A 172 10.66 -12.10 -7.33
C ARG A 172 11.73 -12.34 -8.38
N GLY A 173 12.67 -11.42 -8.48
CA GLY A 173 13.88 -11.57 -9.28
C GLY A 173 15.12 -11.55 -8.40
N ALA A 174 16.08 -12.41 -8.70
CA ALA A 174 17.48 -12.11 -8.41
C ALA A 174 17.98 -11.23 -9.56
N SER A 175 18.41 -10.00 -9.27
CA SER A 175 19.10 -9.19 -10.27
C SER A 175 20.45 -9.85 -10.55
N TRP A 176 20.50 -10.73 -11.55
CA TRP A 176 21.74 -10.92 -12.29
C TRP A 176 21.85 -9.71 -13.19
N SER A 177 22.63 -8.72 -12.75
CA SER A 177 23.07 -7.61 -13.56
C SER A 177 23.66 -8.14 -14.86
N LYS A 178 22.90 -8.06 -15.95
CA LYS A 178 23.46 -8.09 -17.30
C LYS A 178 24.17 -6.76 -17.52
N HIS A 179 25.36 -6.64 -16.94
CA HIS A 179 26.48 -6.09 -17.67
C HIS A 179 27.04 -7.24 -18.53
N MET A 180 26.37 -7.46 -19.66
CA MET A 180 26.91 -8.09 -20.87
C MET A 180 26.44 -7.23 -22.03
#